data_AF-A0A7X7RJT3-F1
#
_entry.id   AF-A0A7X7RJT3-F1
#
_cell.length_a   1.000
_cell.length_b   1.000
_cell.length_c   1.000
_cell.angle_alpha   90.00
_cell.angle_beta   90.00
_cell.angle_gamma   90.00
#
_symmetry.space_group_name_H-M   'P 1'
#
loop_
_entity.id
_entity.type
_entity.pdbx_description
1 polymer ?
#
loop_
_entity_poly.entity_id
_entity_poly.type
_entity_poly.pdbx_seq_one_letter_code
_entity_poly.pdbx_strand_id
1 'polypeptide(L)'
;MSSKVAVSILLLFSVLAVYGQGRVDVARNEWMQGYVKLESADKADEAGTKLMALQLYRDAMTVFESVRRKYPDWNPSLLNYRINYCKQKISA
;
A
#
# COMPACT_ATOMS: atom_id res chain seq x y z
N MET A 1 5.45 -35.25 24.84
CA MET A 1 4.47 -34.58 23.97
C MET A 1 4.05 -35.58 22.90
N SER A 2 2.76 -35.95 22.82
CA SER A 2 2.31 -37.03 21.91
C SER A 2 2.37 -36.58 20.44
N SER A 3 2.75 -37.48 19.52
CA SER A 3 2.91 -37.18 18.07
C SER A 3 1.68 -36.48 17.46
N LYS A 4 0.47 -36.79 17.94
CA LYS A 4 -0.78 -36.15 17.52
C LYS A 4 -0.83 -34.66 17.86
N VAL A 5 -0.28 -34.24 19.00
CA VAL A 5 -0.23 -32.83 19.42
C VAL A 5 0.74 -32.03 18.55
N ALA A 6 1.87 -32.62 18.18
CA ALA A 6 2.85 -31.98 17.28
C ALA A 6 2.27 -31.77 15.87
N VAL A 7 1.53 -32.75 15.33
CA VAL A 7 0.87 -32.64 14.03
C VAL A 7 -0.23 -31.57 14.04
N SER A 8 -1.04 -31.50 15.09
CA SER A 8 -2.08 -30.47 15.21
C SER A 8 -1.52 -29.05 15.32
N ILE A 9 -0.40 -28.86 16.02
CA ILE A 9 0.27 -27.55 16.13
C ILE A 9 0.87 -27.13 14.77
N LEU A 10 1.50 -28.06 14.03
CA LEU A 10 2.02 -27.79 12.70
C LEU A 10 0.93 -27.39 11.69
N LEU A 11 -0.25 -28.01 11.77
CA LEU A 11 -1.40 -27.66 10.93
C LEU A 11 -2.01 -26.29 11.27
N LEU A 12 -1.98 -25.88 12.54
CA LEU A 12 -2.46 -24.55 12.95
C LEU A 12 -1.51 -23.43 12.48
N PHE A 13 -0.20 -23.69 12.45
CA PHE A 13 0.80 -22.73 11.97
C PHE A 13 0.75 -22.49 10.46
N SER A 14 0.47 -23.52 9.66
CA SER A 14 0.40 -23.40 8.20
C SER A 14 -0.79 -22.56 7.73
N VAL A 15 -1.93 -22.62 8.44
CA VAL A 15 -3.09 -21.78 8.15
C VAL A 15 -2.76 -20.30 8.36
N LEU A 16 -2.14 -19.93 9.49
CA LEU A 16 -1.77 -18.55 9.80
C LEU A 16 -0.80 -17.93 8.76
N ALA A 17 0.14 -18.73 8.25
CA ALA A 17 1.09 -18.26 7.23
C ALA A 17 0.39 -17.90 5.90
N VAL A 18 -0.55 -18.73 5.44
CA VAL A 18 -1.29 -18.48 4.19
C VAL A 18 -2.18 -17.24 4.29
N TYR A 19 -2.88 -17.06 5.42
CA TYR A 19 -3.69 -15.86 5.66
C TYR A 19 -2.84 -14.58 5.69
N GLY A 20 -1.64 -14.63 6.28
CA GLY A 20 -0.71 -13.50 6.30
C GLY A 20 -0.22 -13.11 4.90
N GLN A 21 0.20 -14.08 4.10
CA GLN A 21 0.69 -13.84 2.73
C GLN A 21 -0.39 -13.27 1.80
N GLY A 22 -1.62 -13.83 1.84
CA GLY A 22 -2.72 -13.31 1.04
C GLY A 22 -3.07 -11.85 1.35
N ARG A 23 -3.01 -11.44 2.62
CA ARG A 23 -3.28 -10.06 3.02
C ARG A 23 -2.18 -9.09 2.56
N VAL A 24 -0.92 -9.54 2.55
CA VAL A 24 0.25 -8.80 2.03
C VAL A 24 0.12 -8.55 0.52
N ASP A 25 -0.27 -9.57 -0.25
CA ASP A 25 -0.43 -9.45 -1.70
C ASP A 25 -1.55 -8.48 -2.09
N VAL A 26 -2.68 -8.54 -1.38
CA VAL A 26 -3.81 -7.63 -1.63
C VAL A 26 -3.44 -6.19 -1.29
N ALA A 27 -2.81 -5.95 -0.12
CA ALA A 27 -2.37 -4.62 0.27
C ALA A 27 -1.38 -4.01 -0.74
N ARG A 28 -0.41 -4.82 -1.21
CA ARG A 28 0.53 -4.43 -2.26
C ARG A 28 -0.18 -4.07 -3.56
N ASN A 29 -1.12 -4.91 -4.01
CA ASN A 29 -1.82 -4.69 -5.27
C ASN A 29 -2.70 -3.43 -5.23
N GLU A 30 -3.38 -3.16 -4.11
CA GLU A 30 -4.11 -1.89 -3.92
C GLU A 30 -3.16 -0.68 -3.88
N TRP A 31 -2.02 -0.80 -3.19
CA TRP A 31 -0.99 0.24 -3.13
C TRP A 31 -0.43 0.58 -4.51
N MET A 32 -0.19 -0.42 -5.36
CA MET A 32 0.32 -0.21 -6.73
C MET A 32 -0.57 0.69 -7.58
N GLN A 33 -1.89 0.69 -7.34
CA GLN A 33 -2.80 1.59 -8.06
C GLN A 33 -2.52 3.06 -7.75
N GLY A 34 -2.15 3.37 -6.50
CA GLY A 34 -1.72 4.70 -6.09
C GLY A 34 -0.35 5.06 -6.67
N TYR A 35 0.57 4.09 -6.70
CA TYR A 35 1.90 4.28 -7.27
C TYR A 35 1.88 4.62 -8.77
N VAL A 36 1.04 3.96 -9.57
CA VAL A 36 0.89 4.28 -10.99
C VAL A 36 0.36 5.71 -11.21
N LYS A 37 -0.57 6.16 -10.36
CA LYS A 37 -1.08 7.54 -10.40
C LYS A 37 -0.01 8.55 -10.02
N LEU A 38 0.79 8.23 -8.99
CA LEU A 38 1.92 9.04 -8.57
C LEU A 38 2.93 9.23 -9.72
N GLU A 39 3.34 8.16 -10.37
CA GLU A 39 4.27 8.22 -11.50
C GLU A 39 3.69 9.05 -12.66
N SER A 40 2.39 8.98 -12.87
CA SER A 40 1.70 9.81 -13.88
C SER A 40 1.63 11.28 -13.45
N ALA A 41 1.49 11.56 -12.14
CA ALA A 41 1.52 12.90 -11.58
C ALA A 41 2.91 13.54 -11.73
N ASP A 42 3.98 12.80 -11.41
CA ASP A 42 5.36 13.26 -11.56
C ASP A 42 5.66 13.59 -13.04
N LYS A 43 5.26 12.73 -13.98
CA LYS A 43 5.37 13.00 -15.43
C LYS A 43 4.59 14.24 -15.87
N ALA A 44 3.37 14.41 -15.36
CA ALA A 44 2.55 15.58 -15.67
C ALA A 44 3.17 16.88 -15.12
N ASP A 45 3.79 16.81 -13.94
CA ASP A 45 4.46 17.92 -13.28
C ASP A 45 5.70 18.36 -14.07
N GLU A 46 6.52 17.39 -14.49
CA GLU A 46 7.69 17.57 -15.36
C GLU A 46 7.31 18.17 -16.73
N ALA A 47 6.19 17.72 -17.30
CA ALA A 47 5.65 18.25 -18.56
C ALA A 47 4.99 19.65 -18.41
N GLY A 48 4.97 20.24 -17.21
CA GLY A 48 4.39 21.57 -16.97
C GLY A 48 2.86 21.58 -16.89
N THR A 49 2.20 20.43 -16.97
CA THR A 49 0.74 20.30 -16.91
C THR A 49 0.23 20.30 -15.46
N LYS A 50 0.42 21.43 -14.75
CA LYS A 50 0.27 21.52 -13.29
C LYS A 50 -1.10 21.11 -12.75
N LEU A 51 -2.19 21.46 -13.43
CA LEU A 51 -3.54 21.05 -13.01
C LEU A 51 -3.74 19.53 -13.06
N MET A 52 -3.22 18.87 -14.10
CA MET A 52 -3.29 17.42 -14.23
C MET A 52 -2.43 16.74 -13.16
N ALA A 53 -1.21 17.25 -12.93
CA ALA A 53 -0.34 16.77 -11.87
C ALA A 53 -1.01 16.86 -10.50
N LEU A 54 -1.59 18.02 -10.16
CA LEU A 54 -2.29 18.25 -8.90
C LEU A 54 -3.42 17.24 -8.67
N GLN A 55 -4.24 16.97 -9.71
CA GLN A 55 -5.31 15.99 -9.61
C GLN A 55 -4.75 14.58 -9.38
N LEU A 56 -3.73 14.17 -10.15
CA LEU A 56 -3.14 12.84 -10.03
C LEU A 56 -2.45 12.61 -8.67
N TYR A 57 -1.79 13.63 -8.09
CA TYR A 57 -1.25 13.54 -6.74
C TYR A 57 -2.36 13.36 -5.68
N ARG A 58 -3.49 14.04 -5.82
CA ARG A 58 -4.66 13.86 -4.93
C ARG A 58 -5.24 12.45 -5.03
N ASP A 59 -5.36 11.93 -6.25
CA ASP A 59 -5.87 10.59 -6.47
C ASP A 59 -4.90 9.53 -5.89
N ALA A 60 -3.59 9.69 -6.11
CA ALA A 60 -2.57 8.82 -5.52
C ALA A 60 -2.61 8.84 -3.99
N MET A 61 -2.68 10.03 -3.39
CA MET A 61 -2.80 10.20 -1.93
C MET A 61 -4.05 9.49 -1.38
N THR A 62 -5.19 9.61 -2.07
CA THR A 62 -6.44 8.96 -1.69
C THR A 62 -6.30 7.44 -1.64
N VAL A 63 -5.62 6.85 -2.63
CA VAL A 63 -5.35 5.40 -2.65
C VAL A 63 -4.45 5.00 -1.48
N PHE A 64 -3.33 5.71 -1.26
CA PHE A 64 -2.40 5.38 -0.17
C PHE A 64 -3.07 5.49 1.21
N GLU A 65 -3.89 6.51 1.43
CA GLU A 65 -4.65 6.63 2.68
C GLU A 65 -5.68 5.51 2.86
N SER A 66 -6.31 5.06 1.78
CA SER A 66 -7.22 3.92 1.80
C SER A 66 -6.49 2.63 2.20
N VAL A 67 -5.33 2.36 1.59
CA VAL A 67 -4.49 1.20 1.93
C VAL A 67 -4.06 1.27 3.40
N ARG A 68 -3.64 2.44 3.89
CA ARG A 68 -3.28 2.63 5.31
C ARG A 68 -4.42 2.33 6.27
N ARG A 69 -5.65 2.71 5.93
CA ARG A 69 -6.84 2.42 6.76
C ARG A 69 -7.20 0.93 6.74
N LYS A 70 -7.13 0.27 5.58
CA LYS A 70 -7.50 -1.15 5.42
C LYS A 70 -6.43 -2.13 5.95
N TYR A 71 -5.15 -1.76 5.82
CA TYR A 71 -3.99 -2.60 6.09
C TYR A 71 -2.95 -1.82 6.92
N PRO A 72 -3.27 -1.40 8.16
CA PRO A 72 -2.40 -0.53 8.96
C PRO A 72 -1.01 -1.13 9.25
N ASP A 73 -0.92 -2.46 9.32
CA ASP A 73 0.31 -3.17 9.67
C ASP A 73 1.19 -3.56 8.47
N TRP A 74 0.73 -3.35 7.23
CA TRP A 74 1.44 -3.87 6.04
C TRP A 74 2.79 -3.19 5.80
N ASN A 75 2.80 -1.87 5.64
CA ASN A 75 4.01 -1.07 5.48
C ASN A 75 3.76 0.40 5.84
N PRO A 76 3.59 0.71 7.15
CA PRO A 76 3.22 2.04 7.60
C PRO A 76 4.24 3.11 7.20
N SER A 77 5.54 2.78 7.21
CA SER A 77 6.62 3.69 6.80
C SER A 77 6.51 4.09 5.34
N LEU A 78 6.34 3.13 4.43
CA LEU A 78 6.16 3.40 2.99
C LEU A 78 4.91 4.23 2.72
N LEU A 79 3.80 3.91 3.38
CA LEU A 79 2.54 4.63 3.23
C LEU A 79 2.68 6.08 3.70
N ASN A 80 3.26 6.31 4.88
CA ASN A 80 3.48 7.65 5.41
C ASN A 80 4.42 8.46 4.51
N TYR A 81 5.50 7.84 4.01
CA TYR A 81 6.40 8.48 3.06
C TYR A 81 5.66 8.95 1.80
N ARG A 82 4.91 8.06 1.14
CA ARG A 82 4.20 8.40 -0.11
C ARG A 82 3.05 9.40 0.09
N ILE A 83 2.32 9.31 1.20
CA ILE A 83 1.29 10.29 1.55
C ILE A 83 1.92 11.67 1.76
N ASN A 84 3.04 11.76 2.50
CA ASN A 84 3.71 13.03 2.75
C ASN A 84 4.30 13.62 1.46
N TYR A 85 4.86 12.80 0.58
CA TYR A 85 5.31 13.24 -0.74
C TYR A 85 4.15 13.88 -1.54
N CYS A 86 2.99 13.22 -1.62
CA CYS A 86 1.82 13.77 -2.31
C CYS A 86 1.38 15.10 -1.67
N LYS A 87 1.35 15.20 -0.34
CA LYS A 87 0.99 16.45 0.36
C LYS A 87 1.92 17.61 0.01
N GLN A 88 3.22 17.35 -0.04
CA GLN A 88 4.21 18.36 -0.43
C GLN A 88 3.97 18.83 -1.87
N LYS A 89 3.78 17.88 -2.80
CA LYS A 89 3.49 18.19 -4.21
C LYS A 89 2.16 18.94 -4.43
N ILE A 90 1.14 18.66 -3.62
CA ILE A 90 -0.17 19.34 -3.69
C ILE A 90 -0.10 20.77 -3.16
N SER A 91 0.82 21.06 -2.23
CA SER A 91 0.93 22.36 -1.55
C SER A 91 2.00 23.28 -2.15
N ALA A 92 2.79 22.78 -3.10
CA ALA A 92 3.80 23.52 -3.84
C ALA A 92 3.18 24.30 -5.00
#